data_AF-A0A7J9ZT88-F1
#
_entry.id   AF-A0A7J9ZT88-F1
#
_cell.length_a   1.000
_cell.length_b   1.000
_cell.length_c   1.000
_cell.angle_alpha   90.00
_cell.angle_beta   90.00
_cell.angle_gamma   90.00
#
_symmetry.space_group_name_H-M   'P 1'
#
loop_
_entity.id
_entity.type
_entity.pdbx_description
1 polymer ?
#
loop_
_entity_poly.entity_id
_entity_poly.type
_entity_poly.pdbx_seq_one_letter_code
_entity_poly.pdbx_strand_id
1 'polypeptide(L)'
;MRSDRAPEDPAGTGLSGAELMSSADRLLRGVGPGAADLWPRAAAFLLRAALEQALNELWARVEPRLLEAPRHAQLLVLPHRLDDVRAARAAFVWAALSNACHHHTYELAPTAAELRRWHTEVAELVSALEAA
;
A
#
# COMPACT_ATOMS: atom_id res chain seq x y z
N MET A 1 44.88 -13.54 4.08
CA MET A 1 43.61 -14.28 3.99
C MET A 1 42.49 -13.26 3.98
N ARG A 2 42.12 -12.77 2.79
CA ARG A 2 41.04 -11.79 2.63
C ARG A 2 39.73 -12.55 2.76
N SER A 3 38.97 -12.26 3.79
CA SER A 3 37.59 -12.73 3.90
C SER A 3 36.79 -11.92 2.89
N ASP A 4 36.50 -12.57 1.77
CA ASP A 4 35.64 -12.09 0.71
C ASP A 4 34.21 -12.08 1.24
N ARG A 5 33.76 -10.92 1.72
CA ARG A 5 32.38 -10.71 2.12
C ARG A 5 31.65 -10.29 0.84
N ALA A 6 30.78 -11.17 0.34
CA ALA A 6 29.84 -10.85 -0.72
C ALA A 6 29.06 -9.57 -0.34
N PRO A 7 28.70 -8.71 -1.32
CA PRO A 7 27.84 -7.57 -1.03
C PRO A 7 26.50 -8.09 -0.50
N GLU A 8 26.21 -7.78 0.77
CA GLU A 8 24.87 -7.92 1.34
C GLU A 8 23.94 -7.02 0.51
N ASP A 9 22.93 -7.60 -0.13
CA ASP A 9 21.93 -6.90 -0.91
C ASP A 9 21.06 -6.04 0.03
N PRO A 10 21.13 -4.69 -0.04
CA PRO A 10 20.41 -3.84 0.90
C PRO A 10 18.92 -3.66 0.54
N ALA A 11 18.38 -4.41 -0.43
CA ALA A 11 16.99 -4.28 -0.90
C ALA A 11 15.97 -5.21 -0.22
N GLY A 12 16.39 -6.13 0.66
CA GLY A 12 15.55 -7.24 1.16
C GLY A 12 14.81 -7.04 2.50
N THR A 13 14.84 -5.84 3.10
CA THR A 13 14.37 -5.65 4.51
C THR A 13 12.89 -5.23 4.64
N GLY A 14 12.17 -5.05 3.52
CA GLY A 14 10.75 -4.67 3.50
C GLY A 14 9.83 -5.83 3.13
N LEU A 15 8.63 -5.88 3.70
CA LEU A 15 7.59 -6.83 3.27
C LEU A 15 7.16 -6.52 1.83
N SER A 16 7.04 -7.56 1.01
CA SER A 16 6.48 -7.47 -0.34
C SER A 16 5.00 -7.03 -0.30
N GLY A 17 4.49 -6.52 -1.44
CA GLY A 17 3.08 -6.15 -1.58
C GLY A 17 2.12 -7.30 -1.20
N ALA A 18 2.46 -8.53 -1.62
CA ALA A 18 1.69 -9.72 -1.29
C ALA A 18 1.68 -10.05 0.20
N GLU A 19 2.81 -9.90 0.90
CA GLU A 19 2.91 -10.11 2.34
C GLU A 19 2.14 -9.06 3.14
N LEU A 20 2.15 -7.80 2.67
CA LEU A 20 1.36 -6.72 3.23
C LEU A 20 -0.15 -6.99 3.09
N MET A 21 -0.60 -7.42 1.91
CA MET A 21 -2.00 -7.81 1.67
C MET A 21 -2.41 -9.01 2.52
N SER A 22 -1.58 -10.05 2.60
CA SER A 22 -1.83 -11.22 3.46
C SER A 22 -1.95 -10.81 4.93
N SER A 23 -1.10 -9.89 5.39
CA SER A 23 -1.14 -9.39 6.76
C SER A 23 -2.41 -8.57 7.04
N ALA A 24 -2.85 -7.75 6.08
CA ALA A 24 -4.12 -7.02 6.18
C ALA A 24 -5.32 -7.99 6.24
N ASP A 25 -5.34 -9.02 5.38
CA ASP A 25 -6.39 -10.05 5.38
C ASP A 25 -6.46 -10.81 6.72
N ARG A 26 -5.32 -11.15 7.32
CA ARG A 26 -5.29 -11.75 8.67
C ARG A 26 -5.93 -10.85 9.73
N LEU A 27 -5.66 -9.54 9.69
CA LEU A 27 -6.32 -8.59 10.61
C LEU A 27 -7.83 -8.50 10.36
N LEU A 28 -8.27 -8.55 9.09
CA LEU A 28 -9.68 -8.46 8.73
C LEU A 28 -10.49 -9.73 9.07
N ARG A 29 -9.82 -10.89 9.12
CA ARG A 29 -10.42 -12.17 9.55
C ARG A 29 -10.35 -12.38 11.06
N GLY A 30 -9.30 -11.90 11.71
CA GLY A 30 -8.99 -12.10 13.12
C GLY A 30 -9.64 -11.07 14.05
N VAL A 31 -10.95 -10.91 14.03
CA VAL A 31 -11.67 -10.14 15.06
C VAL A 31 -12.06 -11.08 16.19
N GLY A 32 -11.09 -11.41 17.06
CA GLY A 32 -11.37 -11.98 18.37
C GLY A 32 -11.58 -10.87 19.41
N PRO A 33 -12.40 -11.08 20.45
CA PRO A 33 -12.51 -10.13 21.55
C PRO A 33 -11.12 -9.94 22.21
N GLY A 34 -10.54 -8.75 22.07
CA GLY A 34 -9.23 -8.41 22.66
C GLY A 34 -8.17 -7.87 21.68
N ALA A 35 -8.41 -7.89 20.37
CA ALA A 35 -7.59 -7.09 19.45
C ALA A 35 -7.84 -5.60 19.73
N ALA A 36 -6.85 -4.93 20.33
CA ALA A 36 -6.91 -3.52 20.73
C ALA A 36 -7.50 -2.61 19.63
N ASP A 37 -8.04 -1.46 20.02
CA ASP A 37 -8.68 -0.40 19.19
C ASP A 37 -7.83 0.11 18.00
N LEU A 38 -6.62 -0.43 17.82
CA LEU A 38 -5.63 -0.07 16.82
C LEU A 38 -5.69 -0.94 15.56
N TRP A 39 -6.31 -2.13 15.60
CA TRP A 39 -6.33 -3.03 14.44
C TRP A 39 -6.92 -2.42 13.17
N PRO A 40 -7.96 -1.54 13.20
CA PRO A 40 -8.50 -0.94 11.97
C PRO A 40 -7.48 -0.03 11.29
N ARG A 41 -6.72 0.74 12.08
CA ARG A 41 -5.67 1.63 11.59
C ARG A 41 -4.46 0.85 11.10
N ALA A 42 -4.10 -0.24 11.80
CA ALA A 42 -3.06 -1.15 11.33
C ALA A 42 -3.42 -1.78 9.97
N ALA A 43 -4.67 -2.20 9.79
CA ALA A 43 -5.16 -2.69 8.49
C ALA A 43 -5.08 -1.61 7.40
N ALA A 44 -5.53 -0.38 7.69
CA ALA A 44 -5.41 0.74 6.74
C ALA A 44 -3.95 1.04 6.36
N PHE A 45 -3.03 0.99 7.33
CA PHE A 45 -1.60 1.18 7.11
C PHE A 45 -1.02 0.09 6.19
N LEU A 46 -1.34 -1.18 6.43
CA LEU A 46 -0.87 -2.29 5.60
C LEU A 46 -1.39 -2.20 4.17
N LEU A 47 -2.67 -1.83 4.00
CA LEU A 47 -3.26 -1.61 2.67
C LEU A 47 -2.59 -0.46 1.92
N ARG A 48 -2.31 0.66 2.60
CA ARG A 48 -1.58 1.80 1.99
C ARG A 48 -0.18 1.37 1.56
N ALA A 49 0.53 0.66 2.44
CA ALA A 49 1.87 0.17 2.16
C ALA A 49 1.89 -0.78 0.95
N ALA A 50 0.90 -1.68 0.82
CA ALA A 50 0.79 -2.57 -0.33
C ALA A 50 0.62 -1.81 -1.66
N LEU A 51 -0.26 -0.80 -1.67
CA LEU A 51 -0.46 0.07 -2.85
C LEU A 51 0.81 0.86 -3.19
N GLU A 52 1.47 1.41 -2.18
CA GLU A 52 2.73 2.15 -2.33
C GLU A 52 3.87 1.29 -2.85
N GLN A 53 3.91 0.01 -2.45
CA GLN A 53 4.89 -0.95 -2.93
C GLN A 53 4.65 -1.30 -4.40
N ALA A 54 3.40 -1.56 -4.81
CA ALA A 54 3.07 -1.80 -6.21
C ALA A 54 3.37 -0.58 -7.11
N LEU A 55 3.15 0.65 -6.61
CA LEU A 55 3.56 1.87 -7.30
C LEU A 55 5.09 1.95 -7.44
N ASN A 56 5.84 1.62 -6.39
CA ASN A 56 7.31 1.60 -6.46
C ASN A 56 7.79 0.58 -7.50
N GLU A 57 7.20 -0.60 -7.52
CA GLU A 57 7.55 -1.65 -8.48
C GLU A 57 7.23 -1.22 -9.92
N LEU A 58 6.07 -0.59 -10.16
CA LEU A 58 5.75 0.01 -11.46
C LEU A 58 6.83 1.02 -11.88
N TRP A 59 7.12 2.02 -11.04
CA TRP A 59 8.05 3.09 -11.40
C TRP A 59 9.48 2.59 -11.55
N ALA A 60 9.93 1.64 -10.73
CA ALA A 60 11.23 1.01 -10.89
C ALA A 60 11.37 0.32 -12.26
N ARG A 61 10.28 -0.23 -12.82
CA ARG A 61 10.29 -0.84 -14.16
C ARG A 61 10.24 0.18 -15.29
N VAL A 62 9.42 1.24 -15.16
CA VAL A 62 9.05 2.08 -16.32
C VAL A 62 9.60 3.50 -16.30
N GLU A 63 9.86 4.09 -15.13
CA GLU A 63 10.44 5.44 -14.99
C GLU A 63 11.03 5.61 -13.57
N PRO A 64 12.28 5.14 -13.35
CA PRO A 64 12.88 5.11 -12.02
C PRO A 64 13.01 6.50 -11.36
N ARG A 65 13.06 7.59 -12.15
CA ARG A 65 13.17 8.96 -11.60
C ARG A 65 11.94 9.35 -10.78
N LEU A 66 10.79 8.73 -11.04
CA LEU A 66 9.56 9.00 -10.27
C LEU A 66 9.60 8.41 -8.86
N LEU A 67 10.54 7.51 -8.54
CA LEU A 67 10.72 7.00 -7.18
C LEU A 67 11.16 8.10 -6.20
N GLU A 68 11.84 9.13 -6.69
CA GLU A 68 12.26 10.29 -5.89
C GLU A 68 11.14 11.34 -5.76
N ALA A 69 10.10 11.25 -6.60
CA ALA A 69 8.99 12.18 -6.57
C ALA A 69 8.03 11.86 -5.40
N PRO A 70 7.40 12.87 -4.79
CA PRO A 70 6.42 12.64 -3.74
C PRO A 70 5.19 11.88 -4.29
N ARG A 71 4.52 11.09 -3.44
CA ARG A 71 3.40 10.22 -3.84
C ARG A 71 2.29 10.93 -4.62
N HIS A 72 1.95 12.15 -4.24
CA HIS A 72 0.94 12.93 -4.98
C HIS A 72 1.37 13.20 -6.42
N ALA A 73 2.65 13.48 -6.68
CA ALA A 73 3.15 13.69 -8.04
C ALA A 73 3.16 12.39 -8.85
N GLN A 74 3.54 11.26 -8.24
CA GLN A 74 3.44 9.94 -8.86
C GLN A 74 1.99 9.61 -9.28
N LEU A 75 1.02 9.88 -8.41
CA LEU A 75 -0.41 9.64 -8.68
C LEU A 75 -0.95 10.55 -9.80
N LEU A 76 -0.47 11.79 -9.89
CA LEU A 76 -0.87 12.74 -10.95
C LEU A 76 -0.45 12.28 -12.35
N VAL A 77 0.69 11.59 -12.47
CA VAL A 77 1.19 11.09 -13.76
C VAL A 77 0.73 9.68 -14.09
N LEU A 78 0.11 8.98 -13.14
CA LEU A 78 -0.38 7.61 -13.29
C LEU A 78 -1.33 7.37 -14.48
N PRO A 79 -2.17 8.33 -14.94
CA PRO A 79 -2.96 8.17 -16.17
C PRO A 79 -2.15 7.90 -17.45
N HIS A 80 -0.83 8.13 -17.44
CA HIS A 80 0.05 7.75 -18.56
C HIS A 80 0.43 6.26 -18.55
N ARG A 81 0.00 5.50 -17.53
CA ARG A 81 0.28 4.06 -17.35
C ARG A 81 -0.99 3.24 -17.16
N LEU A 82 -1.98 3.78 -16.45
CA LEU A 82 -3.31 3.20 -16.28
C LEU A 82 -4.35 4.04 -17.03
N ASP A 83 -5.53 3.49 -17.30
CA ASP A 83 -6.67 4.30 -17.72
C ASP A 83 -7.09 5.30 -16.63
N ASP A 84 -7.74 6.39 -17.04
CA ASP A 84 -8.15 7.49 -16.18
C ASP A 84 -8.98 7.03 -14.97
N VAL A 85 -9.82 6.01 -15.13
CA VAL A 85 -10.69 5.50 -14.06
C VAL A 85 -9.85 4.81 -12.99
N ARG A 86 -8.93 3.92 -13.39
CA ARG A 86 -8.02 3.24 -12.45
C ARG A 86 -7.05 4.21 -11.79
N ALA A 87 -6.52 5.18 -12.54
CA ALA A 87 -5.62 6.18 -11.99
C ALA A 87 -6.31 7.08 -10.95
N ALA A 88 -7.53 7.56 -11.24
CA ALA A 88 -8.32 8.35 -10.30
C ALA A 88 -8.67 7.54 -9.04
N ARG A 89 -9.03 6.26 -9.21
CA ARG A 89 -9.30 5.36 -8.08
C ARG A 89 -8.07 5.13 -7.21
N ALA A 90 -6.89 4.95 -7.81
CA ALA A 90 -5.64 4.82 -7.04
C ALA A 90 -5.38 6.08 -6.19
N ALA A 91 -5.56 7.27 -6.76
CA ALA A 91 -5.42 8.52 -6.03
C ALA A 91 -6.42 8.65 -4.87
N PHE A 92 -7.69 8.30 -5.12
CA PHE A 92 -8.74 8.32 -4.11
C PHE A 92 -8.45 7.33 -2.95
N VAL A 93 -8.15 6.07 -3.28
CA VAL A 93 -7.87 5.03 -2.28
C VAL A 93 -6.63 5.38 -1.46
N TRP A 94 -5.56 5.86 -2.11
CA TRP A 94 -4.36 6.30 -1.40
C TRP A 94 -4.64 7.43 -0.42
N ALA A 95 -5.44 8.43 -0.82
CA ALA A 95 -5.82 9.53 0.06
C ALA A 95 -6.70 9.06 1.24
N ALA A 96 -7.69 8.21 0.97
CA ALA A 96 -8.58 7.65 1.99
C ALA A 96 -7.82 6.82 3.03
N LEU A 97 -6.91 5.94 2.58
CA LEU A 97 -6.08 5.14 3.47
C LEU A 97 -5.08 5.99 4.25
N SER A 98 -4.49 7.01 3.61
CA SER A 98 -3.60 7.95 4.29
C SER A 98 -4.32 8.66 5.43
N ASN A 99 -5.53 9.17 5.17
CA ASN A 99 -6.37 9.78 6.21
C ASN A 99 -6.69 8.79 7.33
N ALA A 100 -7.12 7.57 6.99
CA ALA A 100 -7.47 6.54 7.97
C ALA A 100 -6.29 6.07 8.85
N CYS A 101 -5.04 6.30 8.44
CA CYS A 101 -3.86 6.02 9.25
C CYS A 101 -3.64 7.05 10.36
N HIS A 102 -4.20 8.26 10.27
CA HIS A 102 -4.02 9.29 11.27
C HIS A 102 -4.93 9.05 12.49
N HIS A 103 -4.41 9.37 13.68
CA HIS A 103 -5.19 9.35 14.92
C HIS A 103 -5.56 10.79 15.28
N HIS A 104 -6.75 11.22 14.89
CA HIS A 104 -7.35 12.45 15.40
C HIS A 104 -8.29 12.10 16.56
N THR A 105 -8.22 12.86 17.65
CA THR A 105 -8.92 12.59 18.93
C THR A 105 -10.44 12.47 18.79
N TYR A 106 -11.01 12.93 17.68
CA TYR A 106 -12.45 12.90 17.38
C TYR A 106 -12.80 12.09 16.14
N GLU A 107 -11.83 11.46 15.49
CA GLU A 107 -12.06 10.72 14.24
C GLU A 107 -12.31 9.24 14.54
N LEU A 108 -13.46 8.77 14.06
CA LEU A 108 -13.85 7.38 14.16
C LEU A 108 -12.82 6.51 13.41
N ALA A 109 -12.45 5.39 14.01
CA ALA A 109 -11.65 4.40 13.31
C ALA A 109 -12.43 3.88 12.08
N PRO A 110 -11.76 3.53 10.97
CA PRO A 110 -12.44 2.97 9.82
C PRO A 110 -13.18 1.68 10.23
N THR A 111 -14.39 1.52 9.72
CA THR A 111 -15.21 0.34 9.99
C THR A 111 -14.63 -0.88 9.29
N ALA A 112 -14.95 -2.08 9.79
CA ALA A 112 -14.58 -3.33 9.13
C ALA A 112 -15.12 -3.42 7.69
N ALA A 113 -16.28 -2.81 7.41
CA ALA A 113 -16.87 -2.79 6.07
C ALA A 113 -16.06 -1.89 5.10
N GLU A 114 -15.66 -0.70 5.55
CA GLU A 114 -14.80 0.21 4.77
C GLU A 114 -13.44 -0.44 4.49
N LEU A 115 -12.82 -1.06 5.49
CA LEU A 115 -11.54 -1.74 5.32
C LEU A 115 -11.62 -2.92 4.34
N ARG A 116 -12.70 -3.70 4.38
CA ARG A 116 -12.92 -4.79 3.40
C ARG A 116 -13.10 -4.24 1.99
N ARG A 117 -13.84 -3.13 1.84
CA ARG A 117 -13.97 -2.45 0.55
C ARG A 117 -12.59 -2.02 0.06
N TRP A 118 -11.84 -1.24 0.83
CA TRP A 118 -10.51 -0.77 0.45
C TRP A 118 -9.54 -1.92 0.19
N HIS A 119 -9.62 -3.03 0.93
CA HIS A 119 -8.83 -4.22 0.65
C HIS A 119 -9.09 -4.75 -0.76
N THR A 120 -10.36 -4.89 -1.15
CA THR A 120 -10.72 -5.28 -2.53
C THR A 120 -10.20 -4.27 -3.55
N GLU A 121 -10.36 -2.96 -3.29
CA GLU A 121 -9.88 -1.94 -4.22
C GLU A 121 -8.35 -1.97 -4.39
N VAL A 122 -7.60 -2.12 -3.30
CA VAL A 122 -6.15 -2.22 -3.33
C VAL A 122 -5.73 -3.50 -4.06
N ALA A 123 -6.38 -4.64 -3.83
CA ALA A 123 -6.08 -5.87 -4.55
C ALA A 123 -6.24 -5.69 -6.07
N GLU A 124 -7.34 -5.09 -6.50
CA GLU A 124 -7.60 -4.81 -7.93
C GLU A 124 -6.59 -3.83 -8.52
N LEU A 125 -6.22 -2.78 -7.77
CA LEU A 125 -5.23 -1.79 -8.20
C LEU A 125 -3.82 -2.37 -8.27
N VAL A 126 -3.41 -3.19 -7.30
CA VAL A 126 -2.11 -3.87 -7.29
C VAL A 126 -1.98 -4.74 -8.54
N SER A 127 -2.99 -5.58 -8.85
CA SER A 127 -2.96 -6.39 -10.07
C SER A 127 -2.94 -5.54 -11.35
N ALA A 128 -3.62 -4.39 -11.36
CA ALA A 128 -3.57 -3.48 -12.51
C ALA A 128 -2.19 -2.82 -12.68
N LEU A 129 -1.54 -2.42 -11.58
CA LEU A 129 -0.19 -1.84 -11.58
C LEU A 129 0.87 -2.86 -11.99
N GLU A 130 0.75 -4.11 -11.53
CA GLU A 130 1.65 -5.20 -11.90
C GLU A 130 1.59 -5.49 -13.41
N ALA A 131 0.41 -5.35 -14.02
CA ALA A 131 0.16 -5.58 -15.44
C ALA A 131 0.47 -4.38 -16.36
N ALA A 132 0.74 -3.20 -15.81
CA ALA A 132 1.06 -1.97 -16.55
C ALA A 132 2.57 -1.79 -16.79
#